data_AF-A0A9D1CMR0-F1
#
_entry.id   AF-A0A9D1CMR0-F1
#
_cell.length_a   1.000
_cell.length_b   1.000
_cell.length_c   1.000
_cell.angle_alpha   90.00
_cell.angle_beta   90.00
_cell.angle_gamma   90.00
#
_symmetry.space_group_name_H-M   'P 1'
#
loop_
_entity.id
_entity.type
_entity.pdbx_description
1 polymer ?
#
loop_
_entity_poly.entity_id
_entity_poly.type
_entity_poly.pdbx_seq_one_letter_code
_entity_poly.pdbx_strand_id
1 'polypeptide(L)'
;MKKILALLLSISLILCLPISVFAAETQQSSDSEEMKDILLSSTDDYFIVVSVPESEAEAYQKRLDSDPEFRESEIQAAFGSTSVSSRTLPPGIIDYQSYMYRADIQKMVDSAAGVGAFARWLQNLGRLVTLADIAGLIELSDTEEIFVFVADTLGAYIEWVQAQQKSWWEEALRDIINGVIKAVRLTIIQSNTEYPKAWRVLERI
;
A
#
# COMPACT_ATOMS: atom_id res chain seq x y z
N MET A 1 -13.02 -57.15 35.06
CA MET A 1 -13.85 -56.30 34.18
C MET A 1 -14.63 -55.22 34.96
N LYS A 2 -13.96 -54.41 35.80
CA LYS A 2 -14.58 -53.27 36.50
C LYS A 2 -13.74 -51.98 36.47
N LYS A 3 -12.49 -52.05 36.01
CA LYS A 3 -11.59 -50.88 35.91
C LYS A 3 -11.51 -50.29 34.49
N ILE A 4 -11.98 -51.00 33.47
CA ILE A 4 -12.04 -50.50 32.08
C ILE A 4 -13.34 -49.72 31.83
N LEU A 5 -14.42 -50.05 32.54
CA LEU A 5 -15.72 -49.38 32.41
C LEU A 5 -15.72 -47.95 33.00
N ALA A 6 -14.88 -47.69 34.02
CA ALA A 6 -14.75 -46.36 34.63
C ALA A 6 -13.93 -45.38 33.76
N LEU A 7 -13.04 -45.90 32.90
CA LEU A 7 -12.23 -45.09 31.99
C LEU A 7 -13.01 -44.68 30.72
N LEU A 8 -13.98 -45.49 30.30
CA LEU A 8 -14.87 -45.18 29.17
C LEU A 8 -15.99 -44.20 29.53
N LEU A 9 -16.39 -44.12 30.81
CA LEU A 9 -17.40 -43.14 31.27
C LEU A 9 -16.84 -41.73 31.53
N SER A 10 -15.52 -41.60 31.69
CA SER A 10 -14.86 -40.30 31.92
C SER A 10 -14.46 -39.59 30.62
N ILE A 11 -14.35 -40.32 29.50
CA ILE A 11 -14.08 -39.76 28.17
C ILE A 11 -15.36 -39.28 27.48
N SER A 12 -16.53 -39.83 27.86
CA SER A 12 -17.81 -39.47 27.25
C SER A 12 -18.50 -38.23 27.84
N LEU A 13 -17.95 -37.62 28.91
CA LEU A 13 -18.52 -36.43 29.56
C LEU A 13 -17.82 -35.10 29.18
N ILE A 14 -16.75 -35.15 28.39
CA ILE A 14 -16.04 -33.95 27.90
C ILE A 14 -16.58 -33.48 26.53
N LEU A 15 -17.50 -34.23 25.93
CA LEU A 15 -18.08 -33.94 24.61
C LEU A 15 -19.47 -33.27 24.64
N CYS A 16 -19.94 -32.79 25.80
CA CYS A 16 -21.26 -32.16 25.97
C CYS A 16 -21.25 -30.79 26.67
N LEU A 17 -20.27 -29.94 26.36
CA LEU A 17 -20.41 -28.52 26.65
C LEU A 17 -20.60 -27.76 25.32
N PRO A 18 -21.81 -27.28 25.00
CA PRO A 18 -21.92 -26.16 24.09
C PRO A 18 -21.27 -24.99 24.83
N ILE A 19 -20.03 -24.66 24.48
CA ILE A 19 -19.54 -23.32 24.75
C ILE A 19 -20.41 -22.46 23.84
N SER A 20 -21.48 -21.91 24.40
CA SER A 20 -22.21 -20.81 23.81
C SER A 20 -21.26 -19.61 23.83
N VAL A 21 -20.27 -19.63 22.93
CA VAL A 21 -19.68 -18.40 22.44
C VAL A 21 -20.87 -17.70 21.81
N PHE A 22 -21.36 -16.67 22.50
CA PHE A 22 -22.00 -15.57 21.79
C PHE A 22 -20.94 -15.09 20.81
N ALA A 23 -20.95 -15.66 19.60
CA ALA A 23 -20.68 -14.86 18.43
C ALA A 23 -21.78 -13.81 18.54
N ALA A 24 -21.42 -12.64 19.08
CA ALA A 24 -22.10 -11.44 18.65
C ALA A 24 -22.04 -11.57 17.13
N GLU A 25 -23.18 -11.87 16.53
CA GLU A 25 -23.43 -11.46 15.17
C GLU A 25 -23.07 -9.98 15.18
N THR A 26 -21.82 -9.66 14.83
CA THR A 26 -21.59 -8.53 13.96
C THR A 26 -22.57 -8.80 12.84
N GLN A 27 -23.76 -8.20 12.98
CA GLN A 27 -24.48 -7.66 11.86
C GLN A 27 -23.38 -6.98 11.06
N GLN A 28 -22.86 -7.72 10.10
CA GLN A 28 -22.08 -7.17 9.04
C GLN A 28 -23.10 -6.30 8.33
N SER A 29 -23.22 -5.07 8.85
CA SER A 29 -23.83 -3.96 8.20
C SER A 29 -23.31 -4.03 6.77
N SER A 30 -24.17 -4.43 5.85
CA SER A 30 -23.83 -4.47 4.43
C SER A 30 -23.69 -3.06 3.86
N ASP A 31 -23.89 -2.03 4.69
CA ASP A 31 -23.50 -0.66 4.41
C ASP A 31 -22.06 -0.48 4.91
N SER A 32 -21.09 -1.01 4.16
CA SER A 32 -19.79 -0.36 4.14
C SER A 32 -20.01 0.98 3.44
N GLU A 33 -19.90 2.09 4.19
CA GLU A 33 -20.05 3.43 3.64
C GLU A 33 -19.09 3.60 2.45
N GLU A 34 -19.62 4.04 1.30
CA GLU A 34 -18.83 4.22 0.09
C GLU A 34 -17.79 5.32 0.34
N MET A 35 -16.53 5.01 0.01
CA MET A 35 -15.41 5.91 0.25
C MET A 35 -14.99 6.58 -1.05
N LYS A 36 -14.75 7.88 -1.00
CA LYS A 36 -14.31 8.68 -2.13
C LYS A 36 -12.88 9.18 -1.92
N ASP A 37 -12.05 8.91 -2.92
CA ASP A 37 -10.66 9.36 -2.96
C ASP A 37 -10.57 10.83 -3.36
N ILE A 38 -9.87 11.62 -2.54
CA ILE A 38 -9.60 13.04 -2.75
C ILE A 38 -8.09 13.26 -2.76
N LEU A 39 -7.60 13.98 -3.77
CA LEU A 39 -6.19 14.34 -3.88
C LEU A 39 -5.84 15.44 -2.87
N LEU A 40 -4.91 15.16 -1.96
CA LEU A 40 -4.37 16.17 -1.04
C LEU A 40 -3.17 16.89 -1.62
N SER A 41 -2.22 16.13 -2.18
CA SER A 41 -0.98 16.68 -2.71
C SER A 41 -0.32 15.70 -3.69
N SER A 42 0.30 16.24 -4.74
CA SER A 42 1.10 15.49 -5.71
C SER A 42 2.34 16.30 -6.05
N THR A 43 3.50 15.69 -5.83
CA THR A 43 4.82 16.25 -6.10
C THR A 43 5.72 15.16 -6.71
N ASP A 44 6.94 15.52 -7.09
CA ASP A 44 7.92 14.55 -7.59
C ASP A 44 8.31 13.55 -6.49
N ASP A 45 8.36 13.99 -5.23
CA ASP A 45 8.82 13.17 -4.10
C ASP A 45 7.70 12.33 -3.49
N TYR A 46 6.46 12.82 -3.51
CA TYR A 46 5.35 12.17 -2.84
C TYR A 46 3.99 12.46 -3.45
N PHE A 47 3.04 11.57 -3.15
CA PHE A 47 1.64 11.66 -3.53
C PHE A 47 0.75 11.20 -2.38
N ILE A 48 -0.27 12.01 -2.07
CA ILE A 48 -1.18 11.76 -0.96
C ILE A 48 -2.62 11.85 -1.45
N VAL A 49 -3.34 10.76 -1.27
CA VAL A 49 -4.79 10.70 -1.42
C VAL A 49 -5.40 10.41 -0.06
N VAL A 50 -6.55 10.99 0.21
CA VAL A 50 -7.37 10.67 1.37
C VAL A 50 -8.68 10.08 0.90
N SER A 51 -9.01 8.90 1.42
CA SER A 51 -10.31 8.26 1.26
C SER A 51 -11.19 8.73 2.41
N VAL A 52 -12.27 9.43 2.08
CA VAL A 52 -13.28 9.92 3.04
C VAL A 52 -14.65 9.36 2.67
N PRO A 53 -15.61 9.30 3.61
CA PRO A 53 -16.95 8.87 3.28
C PRO A 53 -17.57 9.76 2.21
N GLU A 54 -18.31 9.18 1.26
CA GLU A 54 -18.91 9.93 0.15
C GLU A 54 -19.83 11.06 0.65
N SER A 55 -20.51 10.82 1.77
CA SER A 55 -21.36 11.77 2.50
C SER A 55 -20.60 13.05 2.91
N GLU A 56 -19.30 12.94 3.18
CA GLU A 56 -18.43 14.03 3.65
C GLU A 56 -17.53 14.60 2.54
N ALA A 57 -17.41 13.91 1.40
CA ALA A 57 -16.43 14.20 0.37
C ALA A 57 -16.54 15.61 -0.23
N GLU A 58 -17.77 16.09 -0.48
CA GLU A 58 -17.97 17.43 -1.05
C GLU A 58 -17.60 18.53 -0.03
N ALA A 59 -17.98 18.36 1.24
CA ALA A 59 -17.66 19.31 2.30
C ALA A 59 -16.14 19.34 2.55
N TYR A 60 -15.50 18.18 2.59
CA TYR A 60 -14.07 18.05 2.77
C TYR A 60 -13.29 18.67 1.60
N GLN A 61 -13.66 18.39 0.35
CA GLN A 61 -13.03 19.00 -0.82
C GLN A 61 -13.14 20.54 -0.78
N LYS A 62 -14.32 21.07 -0.48
CA LYS A 62 -14.51 22.53 -0.33
C LYS A 62 -13.64 23.13 0.76
N ARG A 63 -13.50 22.43 1.89
CA ARG A 63 -12.63 22.85 3.00
C ARG A 63 -11.16 22.86 2.57
N LEU A 64 -10.68 21.81 1.91
CA LEU A 64 -9.32 21.78 1.35
C LEU A 64 -9.06 22.96 0.42
N ASP A 65 -10.01 23.28 -0.45
CA ASP A 65 -9.84 24.33 -1.45
C ASP A 65 -9.90 25.75 -0.88
N SER A 66 -10.63 25.94 0.23
CA SER A 66 -10.83 27.25 0.86
C SER A 66 -9.89 27.54 2.04
N ASP A 67 -9.35 26.50 2.68
CA ASP A 67 -8.53 26.59 3.89
C ASP A 67 -7.14 25.93 3.67
N PRO A 68 -6.13 26.72 3.27
CA PRO A 68 -4.77 26.23 3.10
C PRO A 68 -4.14 25.68 4.38
N GLU A 69 -4.50 26.21 5.56
CA GLU A 69 -3.97 25.73 6.84
C GLU A 69 -4.52 24.32 7.13
N PHE A 70 -5.79 24.09 6.83
CA PHE A 70 -6.38 22.75 6.90
C PHE A 70 -5.67 21.77 5.96
N ARG A 71 -5.45 22.14 4.69
CA ARG A 71 -4.74 21.28 3.72
C ARG A 71 -3.33 20.93 4.22
N GLU A 72 -2.58 21.91 4.71
CA GLU A 72 -1.23 21.67 5.24
C GLU A 72 -1.28 20.77 6.48
N SER A 73 -2.25 20.96 7.37
CA SER A 73 -2.43 20.10 8.55
C SER A 73 -2.70 18.64 8.17
N GLU A 74 -3.47 18.39 7.11
CA GLU A 74 -3.75 17.04 6.61
C GLU A 74 -2.49 16.40 5.99
N ILE A 75 -1.69 17.17 5.25
CA ILE A 75 -0.41 16.71 4.71
C ILE A 75 0.57 16.36 5.84
N GLN A 76 0.66 17.21 6.87
CA GLN A 76 1.51 16.95 8.04
C GLN A 76 1.02 15.74 8.83
N ALA A 77 -0.29 15.54 8.96
CA ALA A 77 -0.85 14.36 9.60
C ALA A 77 -0.51 13.06 8.83
N ALA A 78 -0.52 13.11 7.49
CA ALA A 78 -0.16 11.96 6.66
C ALA A 78 1.34 11.59 6.75
N PHE A 79 2.24 12.54 7.04
CA PHE A 79 3.68 12.28 7.13
C PHE A 79 4.26 12.24 8.54
N GLY A 80 3.57 12.79 9.54
CA GLY A 80 4.15 13.17 10.83
C GLY A 80 5.12 14.35 10.75
N SER A 81 5.92 14.46 9.68
CA SER A 81 6.79 15.59 9.33
C SER A 81 7.07 15.61 7.81
N THR A 82 7.05 16.78 7.16
CA THR A 82 7.36 16.91 5.72
C THR A 82 8.83 16.68 5.35
N SER A 83 9.77 16.72 6.31
CA SER A 83 11.20 16.46 6.04
C SER A 83 11.52 14.97 6.02
N VAL A 84 11.94 14.43 4.87
CA VAL A 84 12.27 13.01 4.64
C VAL A 84 13.28 12.47 5.68
N SER A 85 14.24 13.29 6.11
CA SER A 85 15.31 12.91 7.04
C SER A 85 14.91 12.88 8.51
N SER A 86 13.73 13.39 8.87
CA SER A 86 13.27 13.52 10.26
C SER A 86 11.85 13.01 10.50
N ARG A 87 11.31 12.18 9.60
CA ARG A 87 9.96 11.62 9.72
C ARG A 87 9.82 10.73 10.96
N THR A 88 9.04 11.22 11.92
CA THR A 88 8.38 10.39 12.93
C THR A 88 7.21 9.64 12.29
N LEU A 89 6.83 8.48 12.85
CA LEU A 89 5.63 7.77 12.38
C LEU A 89 4.42 8.73 12.40
N PRO A 90 3.60 8.76 11.34
CA PRO A 90 2.43 9.63 11.28
C PRO A 90 1.47 9.30 12.44
N PRO A 91 0.77 10.29 13.01
CA PRO A 91 -0.29 10.03 13.97
C PRO A 91 -1.38 9.16 13.34
N GLY A 92 -1.76 8.07 14.01
CA GLY A 92 -2.79 7.14 13.53
C GLY A 92 -2.35 5.68 13.58
N ILE A 93 -3.19 4.80 13.04
CA ILE A 93 -2.87 3.37 12.89
C ILE A 93 -2.36 3.16 11.47
N ILE A 94 -1.14 2.63 11.34
CA ILE A 94 -0.61 2.19 10.04
C ILE A 94 -1.21 0.80 9.77
N ASP A 95 -2.17 0.75 8.86
CA ASP A 95 -2.83 -0.49 8.46
C ASP A 95 -1.97 -1.32 7.51
N TYR A 96 -1.24 -0.62 6.65
CA TYR A 96 -0.44 -1.24 5.61
C TYR A 96 0.78 -0.38 5.31
N GLN A 97 1.92 -1.04 5.15
CA GLN A 97 3.12 -0.41 4.64
C GLN A 97 3.90 -1.40 3.79
N SER A 98 4.28 -0.95 2.59
CA SER A 98 5.11 -1.73 1.68
C SER A 98 6.15 -0.85 1.01
N TYR A 99 7.18 -1.50 0.50
CA TYR A 99 8.33 -0.87 -0.13
C TYR A 99 8.66 -1.60 -1.42
N MET A 100 8.98 -0.83 -2.45
CA MET A 100 9.54 -1.33 -3.70
C MET A 100 11.01 -0.93 -3.75
N TYR A 101 11.90 -1.85 -3.39
CA TYR A 101 13.34 -1.67 -3.54
C TYR A 101 13.82 -2.16 -4.92
N ARG A 102 15.06 -1.79 -5.27
CA ARG A 102 15.74 -2.33 -6.46
C ARG A 102 15.80 -3.87 -6.47
N ALA A 103 15.92 -4.50 -5.31
CA ALA A 103 15.95 -5.95 -5.17
C ALA A 103 14.59 -6.58 -5.54
N ASP A 104 13.48 -5.91 -5.27
CA ASP A 104 12.13 -6.40 -5.59
C ASP A 104 11.86 -6.28 -7.09
N ILE A 105 12.28 -5.18 -7.71
CA ILE A 105 12.30 -5.00 -9.19
C ILE A 105 13.11 -6.12 -9.84
N GLN A 106 14.32 -6.38 -9.33
CA GLN A 106 15.16 -7.46 -9.82
C GLN A 106 14.47 -8.82 -9.67
N LYS A 107 13.87 -9.10 -8.52
CA LYS A 107 13.18 -10.36 -8.25
C LYS A 107 12.01 -10.56 -9.20
N MET A 108 11.23 -9.52 -9.48
CA MET A 108 10.11 -9.56 -10.42
C MET A 108 10.59 -9.95 -11.82
N VAL A 109 11.59 -9.22 -12.34
CA VAL A 109 12.16 -9.48 -13.66
C VAL A 109 12.82 -10.85 -13.76
N ASP A 110 13.62 -11.24 -12.76
CA ASP A 110 14.30 -12.54 -12.75
C ASP A 110 13.31 -13.71 -12.60
N SER A 111 12.13 -13.49 -11.99
CA SER A 111 11.06 -14.48 -11.92
C SER A 111 10.39 -14.72 -13.27
N ALA A 112 10.28 -13.70 -14.11
CA ALA A 112 9.65 -13.78 -15.42
C ALA A 112 10.64 -14.21 -16.53
N ALA A 113 11.77 -13.50 -16.65
CA ALA A 113 12.77 -13.70 -17.70
C ALA A 113 13.93 -14.63 -17.32
N GLY A 114 13.90 -15.19 -16.11
CA GLY A 114 14.89 -16.13 -15.59
C GLY A 114 16.05 -15.48 -14.84
N VAL A 115 16.67 -16.26 -13.94
CA VAL A 115 17.69 -15.77 -12.99
C VAL A 115 18.79 -14.95 -13.67
N GLY A 116 19.03 -13.75 -13.14
CA GLY A 116 20.02 -12.80 -13.63
C GLY A 116 19.63 -12.03 -14.88
N ALA A 117 18.37 -12.10 -15.35
CA ALA A 117 17.88 -11.35 -16.49
C ALA A 117 17.99 -9.84 -16.26
N PHE A 118 17.62 -9.35 -15.07
CA PHE A 118 17.73 -7.95 -14.72
C PHE A 118 19.19 -7.45 -14.79
N ALA A 119 20.12 -8.24 -14.25
CA ALA A 119 21.53 -7.90 -14.26
C ALA A 119 22.11 -7.88 -15.69
N ARG A 120 21.75 -8.85 -16.53
CA ARG A 120 22.14 -8.88 -17.95
C ARG A 120 21.59 -7.71 -18.73
N TRP A 121 20.32 -7.36 -18.51
CA TRP A 121 19.69 -6.19 -19.13
C TRP A 121 20.45 -4.90 -18.80
N LEU A 122 20.78 -4.67 -17.52
CA LEU A 122 21.58 -3.51 -17.11
C LEU A 122 22.98 -3.50 -17.73
N GLN A 123 23.65 -4.65 -17.78
CA GLN A 123 24.98 -4.77 -18.40
C GLN A 123 24.93 -4.44 -19.90
N ASN A 124 23.88 -4.89 -20.60
CA ASN A 124 23.69 -4.66 -22.03
C ASN A 124 23.44 -3.19 -22.36
N LEU A 125 22.81 -2.42 -21.46
CA LEU A 125 22.66 -0.97 -21.64
C LEU A 125 24.02 -0.26 -21.64
N GLY A 126 24.96 -0.67 -20.79
CA GLY A 126 26.29 -0.06 -20.68
C GLY A 126 26.30 1.40 -20.22
N ARG A 127 25.15 1.92 -19.76
CA ARG A 127 24.93 3.28 -19.29
C ARG A 127 23.87 3.30 -18.20
N LEU A 128 23.69 4.46 -17.56
CA LEU A 128 22.55 4.69 -16.66
C LEU A 128 21.22 4.53 -17.42
N VAL A 129 20.22 4.03 -16.69
CA VAL A 129 18.86 3.83 -17.20
C VAL A 129 18.22 5.19 -17.45
N THR A 130 17.56 5.32 -18.59
CA THR A 130 16.74 6.47 -18.98
C THR A 130 15.26 6.09 -18.96
N LEU A 131 14.37 7.06 -19.05
CA LEU A 131 12.93 6.79 -19.10
C LEU A 131 12.55 5.90 -20.29
N ALA A 132 13.25 6.03 -21.43
CA ALA A 132 13.00 5.19 -22.60
C ALA A 132 13.33 3.71 -22.38
N ASP A 133 14.23 3.39 -21.44
CA ASP A 133 14.62 2.02 -21.17
C ASP A 133 13.60 1.31 -20.26
N ILE A 134 12.74 2.04 -19.54
CA ILE A 134 11.74 1.47 -18.63
C ILE A 134 10.76 0.57 -19.36
N ALA A 135 10.37 0.90 -20.59
CA ALA A 135 9.51 0.04 -21.39
C ALA A 135 10.11 -1.37 -21.58
N GLY A 136 11.43 -1.47 -21.81
CA GLY A 136 12.12 -2.76 -21.92
C GLY A 136 12.23 -3.53 -20.60
N LEU A 137 12.27 -2.82 -19.46
CA LEU A 137 12.18 -3.45 -18.14
C LEU A 137 10.81 -4.11 -17.93
N ILE A 138 9.74 -3.39 -18.29
CA ILE A 138 8.35 -3.85 -18.16
C ILE A 138 8.07 -5.04 -19.09
N GLU A 139 8.62 -5.02 -20.31
CA GLU A 139 8.56 -6.16 -21.23
C GLU A 139 9.27 -7.39 -20.65
N LEU A 140 10.43 -7.21 -20.00
CA LEU A 140 11.18 -8.31 -19.38
C LEU A 140 10.47 -8.95 -18.18
N SER A 141 9.59 -8.22 -17.50
CA SER A 141 8.80 -8.76 -16.38
C SER A 141 7.54 -9.51 -16.81
N ASP A 142 7.28 -9.64 -18.13
CA ASP A 142 6.06 -10.27 -18.67
C ASP A 142 4.77 -9.58 -18.19
N THR A 143 4.89 -8.30 -17.83
CA THR A 143 3.78 -7.44 -17.42
C THR A 143 3.49 -6.47 -18.55
N GLU A 144 2.27 -6.45 -19.09
CA GLU A 144 1.93 -5.59 -20.25
C GLU A 144 1.92 -4.09 -19.90
N GLU A 145 1.71 -3.74 -18.63
CA GLU A 145 1.55 -2.36 -18.17
C GLU A 145 2.34 -2.08 -16.89
N ILE A 146 2.93 -0.88 -16.80
CA ILE A 146 3.72 -0.45 -15.64
C ILE A 146 2.92 -0.44 -14.34
N PHE A 147 1.62 -0.15 -14.39
CA PHE A 147 0.78 -0.16 -13.19
C PHE A 147 0.66 -1.57 -12.60
N VAL A 148 0.58 -2.60 -13.44
CA VAL A 148 0.56 -4.01 -13.01
C VAL A 148 1.92 -4.36 -12.39
N PHE A 149 3.00 -4.04 -13.10
CA PHE A 149 4.35 -4.27 -12.60
C PHE A 149 4.58 -3.67 -11.20
N VAL A 150 4.20 -2.40 -11.03
CA VAL A 150 4.36 -1.67 -9.76
C VAL A 150 3.44 -2.24 -8.69
N ALA A 151 2.18 -2.55 -9.00
CA ALA A 151 1.23 -3.13 -8.07
C ALA A 151 1.72 -4.48 -7.54
N ASP A 152 2.18 -5.35 -8.43
CA ASP A 152 2.71 -6.68 -8.06
C ASP A 152 4.01 -6.56 -7.26
N THR A 153 4.89 -5.61 -7.63
CA THR A 153 6.16 -5.38 -6.90
C THR A 153 5.92 -4.80 -5.51
N LEU A 154 4.94 -3.90 -5.36
CA LEU A 154 4.54 -3.35 -4.06
C LEU A 154 3.66 -4.33 -3.25
N GLY A 155 3.02 -5.31 -3.89
CA GLY A 155 1.97 -6.11 -3.27
C GLY A 155 0.74 -5.27 -2.90
N ALA A 156 0.35 -4.36 -3.80
CA ALA A 156 -0.72 -3.38 -3.63
C ALA A 156 -1.85 -3.58 -4.65
N TYR A 157 -3.04 -3.05 -4.37
CA TYR A 157 -4.12 -3.03 -5.37
C TYR A 157 -3.78 -2.10 -6.54
N ILE A 158 -4.18 -2.49 -7.75
CA ILE A 158 -3.85 -1.74 -8.96
C ILE A 158 -4.50 -0.35 -8.97
N GLU A 159 -5.71 -0.21 -8.42
CA GLU A 159 -6.40 1.09 -8.34
C GLU A 159 -5.60 2.08 -7.50
N TRP A 160 -4.86 1.60 -6.49
CA TRP A 160 -4.02 2.44 -5.65
C TRP A 160 -2.83 3.00 -6.39
N VAL A 161 -2.26 2.20 -7.29
CA VAL A 161 -1.12 2.57 -8.12
C VAL A 161 -1.56 3.49 -9.26
N GLN A 162 -2.74 3.25 -9.84
CA GLN A 162 -3.34 4.05 -10.91
C GLN A 162 -3.80 5.45 -10.46
N ALA A 163 -3.97 5.67 -9.15
CA ALA A 163 -4.23 7.01 -8.62
C ALA A 163 -3.09 7.99 -8.94
N GLN A 164 -1.87 7.49 -9.17
CA GLN A 164 -0.72 8.29 -9.58
C GLN A 164 -0.45 8.15 -11.09
N GLN A 165 0.08 9.22 -11.69
CA GLN A 165 0.40 9.28 -13.11
C GLN A 165 1.49 8.29 -13.53
N LYS A 166 1.35 7.74 -14.74
CA LYS A 166 2.30 6.77 -15.34
C LYS A 166 3.75 7.27 -15.31
N SER A 167 3.99 8.51 -15.71
CA SER A 167 5.33 9.11 -15.77
C SER A 167 6.03 9.15 -14.42
N TRP A 168 5.27 9.31 -13.33
CA TRP A 168 5.84 9.31 -11.98
C TRP A 168 6.39 7.94 -11.63
N TRP A 169 5.73 6.86 -12.05
CA TRP A 169 6.23 5.50 -11.86
C TRP A 169 7.46 5.20 -12.72
N GLU A 170 7.47 5.67 -13.97
CA GLU A 170 8.62 5.52 -14.86
C GLU A 170 9.88 6.19 -14.29
N GLU A 171 9.72 7.41 -13.76
CA GLU A 171 10.79 8.12 -13.07
C GLU A 171 11.23 7.42 -11.79
N ALA A 172 10.29 6.99 -10.95
CA ALA A 172 10.61 6.30 -9.71
C ALA A 172 11.40 5.00 -9.96
N LEU A 173 10.99 4.20 -10.95
CA LEU A 173 11.72 2.98 -11.34
C LEU A 173 13.13 3.32 -11.83
N ARG A 174 13.27 4.30 -12.72
CA ARG A 174 14.58 4.79 -13.19
C ARG A 174 15.47 5.19 -12.01
N ASP A 175 14.91 5.97 -11.08
CA ASP A 175 15.65 6.54 -9.97
C ASP A 175 16.05 5.46 -8.94
N ILE A 176 15.20 4.46 -8.69
CA ILE A 176 15.54 3.28 -7.87
C ILE A 176 16.69 2.50 -8.52
N ILE A 177 16.59 2.23 -9.82
CA ILE A 177 17.55 1.38 -10.53
C ILE A 177 18.93 2.06 -10.62
N ASN A 178 18.94 3.37 -10.85
CA ASN A 178 20.14 4.19 -10.87
C ASN A 178 20.68 4.54 -9.46
N GLY A 179 19.93 4.21 -8.40
CA GLY A 179 20.32 4.48 -7.01
C GLY A 179 20.22 5.94 -6.58
N VAL A 180 19.41 6.75 -7.29
CA VAL A 180 19.07 8.13 -6.91
C VAL A 180 18.14 8.11 -5.69
N ILE A 181 17.19 7.19 -5.69
CA ILE A 181 16.35 6.86 -4.53
C ILE A 181 16.57 5.39 -4.16
N LYS A 182 16.35 5.06 -2.91
CA LYS A 182 16.44 3.69 -2.38
C LYS A 182 15.19 2.88 -2.71
N ALA A 183 14.01 3.48 -2.63
CA ALA A 183 12.74 2.79 -2.85
C ALA A 183 11.58 3.75 -3.11
N VAL A 184 10.45 3.18 -3.51
CA VAL A 184 9.14 3.78 -3.28
C VAL A 184 8.49 3.13 -2.07
N ARG A 185 7.93 3.92 -1.16
CA ARG A 185 7.13 3.48 -0.02
C ARG A 185 5.66 3.77 -0.26
N LEU A 186 4.80 2.77 -0.04
CA LEU A 186 3.35 2.92 0.09
C LEU A 186 2.97 2.76 1.55
N THR A 187 2.23 3.71 2.13
CA THR A 187 1.68 3.62 3.48
C THR A 187 0.20 3.94 3.47
N ILE A 188 -0.60 3.15 4.19
CA ILE A 188 -2.02 3.41 4.45
C ILE A 188 -2.19 3.67 5.94
N ILE A 189 -2.80 4.80 6.27
CA ILE A 189 -2.91 5.31 7.64
C ILE A 189 -4.38 5.59 7.91
N GLN A 190 -4.96 4.90 8.90
CA GLN A 190 -6.30 5.21 9.38
C GLN A 190 -6.29 6.38 10.35
N SER A 191 -7.28 7.25 10.21
CA SER A 191 -7.62 8.29 11.15
C SER A 191 -9.10 8.34 11.42
N ASN A 192 -9.44 8.54 12.69
CA ASN A 192 -10.80 8.64 13.19
C ASN A 192 -11.04 9.99 13.89
N THR A 193 -10.42 11.07 13.40
CA THR A 193 -10.46 12.38 14.08
C THR A 193 -11.81 13.07 14.01
N GLU A 194 -12.54 12.94 12.90
CA GLU A 194 -13.88 13.55 12.70
C GLU A 194 -14.87 12.49 12.20
N TYR A 195 -14.47 11.74 11.18
CA TYR A 195 -15.12 10.56 10.62
C TYR A 195 -14.03 9.55 10.20
N PRO A 196 -14.38 8.29 9.87
CA PRO A 196 -13.41 7.32 9.37
C PRO A 196 -12.78 7.82 8.07
N LYS A 197 -11.46 8.05 8.07
CA LYS A 197 -10.71 8.42 6.87
C LYS A 197 -9.40 7.65 6.80
N ALA A 198 -8.93 7.41 5.59
CA ALA A 198 -7.65 6.74 5.37
C ALA A 198 -6.78 7.56 4.43
N TRP A 199 -5.56 7.87 4.85
CA TRP A 199 -4.56 8.44 3.96
C TRP A 199 -3.79 7.33 3.26
N ARG A 200 -3.57 7.52 1.97
CA ARG A 200 -2.72 6.70 1.13
C ARG A 200 -1.57 7.55 0.66
N VAL A 201 -0.37 7.17 1.09
CA VAL A 201 0.85 7.93 0.90
C VAL A 201 1.82 7.12 0.07
N LEU A 202 2.17 7.65 -1.10
CA LEU A 202 3.26 7.17 -1.94
C LEU A 202 4.45 8.14 -1.81
N GLU A 203 5.65 7.60 -1.65
CA GLU A 203 6.85 8.41 -1.44
C GLU A 203 8.08 7.78 -2.10
N ARG A 204 8.92 8.59 -2.73
CA ARG A 204 10.28 8.24 -3.16
C ARG A 204 11.26 8.52 -2.01
N ILE A 205 11.97 7.50 -1.50
CA ILE A 205 12.88 7.56 -0.32
C ILE A 205 14.32 7.21 -0.66
#